data_AF-A0A366H2I7-F1
#
_entry.id   AF-A0A366H2I7-F1
#
_cell.length_a   1.000
_cell.length_b   1.000
_cell.length_c   1.000
_cell.angle_alpha   90.00
_cell.angle_beta   90.00
_cell.angle_gamma   90.00
#
_symmetry.space_group_name_H-M   'P 1'
#
loop_
_entity.id
_entity.type
_entity.pdbx_description
1 polymer ?
#
loop_
_entity_poly.entity_id
_entity_poly.type
_entity_poly.pdbx_seq_one_letter_code
_entity_poly.pdbx_strand_id
1 'polypeptide(L)'
;MLSYFYKRTEKSSLQQLHEDFGEFPPTPLQCEPPTSNFVVVRVWGLGAWLNYWRRSGELLQTWELSPNTVAPELAKALSGLERRKIDTKAGQYRPLHPHCYIAPRPVVRACLVLSFWRQEGRRKRGLGYVLPFTQHDLQITINGRADRIAAEVLTHEHLHILQSENTAPRNNNVRDLHYILERKWADVSFVRYLLEHREIEARLHEIVLSHYQVQRRLPQTVETFLGMLADWEDIGEHLALMAEQAGQNLQGTGLTFSPRSAVFGGQLGDALSVLKDPKVTKEFLCEVLPVMYGNLLKYYGDTRASIRFHAQILRPNLYDRLYGSDVIRRA
;
A
#
# COMPACT_ATOMS: atom_id res chain seq x y z
N MET A 1 -6.82 -5.14 -31.85
CA MET A 1 -5.56 -5.91 -31.68
C MET A 1 -4.94 -5.71 -30.29
N LEU A 2 -4.86 -4.48 -29.75
CA LEU A 2 -4.31 -4.22 -28.40
C LEU A 2 -5.12 -4.86 -27.24
N SER A 3 -6.44 -5.03 -27.40
CA SER A 3 -7.32 -5.68 -26.42
C SER A 3 -6.97 -7.15 -26.11
N TYR A 4 -6.18 -7.81 -26.96
CA TYR A 4 -5.68 -9.17 -26.69
C TYR A 4 -4.57 -9.20 -25.65
N PHE A 5 -3.86 -8.08 -25.43
CA PHE A 5 -2.68 -8.03 -24.58
C PHE A 5 -2.95 -7.37 -23.23
N TYR A 6 -3.92 -6.45 -23.15
CA TYR A 6 -4.38 -5.88 -21.90
C TYR A 6 -5.83 -5.42 -21.97
N LYS A 7 -6.50 -5.36 -20.82
CA LYS A 7 -7.82 -4.73 -20.65
C LYS A 7 -7.68 -3.51 -19.75
N ARG A 8 -8.30 -2.42 -20.16
CA ARG A 8 -8.36 -1.15 -19.44
C ARG A 8 -9.79 -0.90 -18.98
N THR A 9 -9.96 -0.56 -17.71
CA THR A 9 -11.25 -0.15 -17.14
C THR A 9 -11.04 1.11 -16.31
N GLU A 10 -11.88 2.11 -16.50
CA GLU A 10 -11.89 3.29 -15.64
C GLU A 10 -12.79 3.01 -14.43
N LYS A 11 -12.36 3.47 -13.27
CA LYS A 11 -13.06 3.23 -12.01
C LYS A 11 -12.84 4.39 -11.04
N SER A 12 -13.85 4.71 -10.25
CA SER A 12 -13.71 5.65 -9.14
C SER A 12 -13.42 4.91 -7.83
N SER A 13 -12.78 5.58 -6.89
CA SER A 13 -12.56 5.05 -5.54
C SER A 13 -13.87 4.74 -4.82
N LEU A 14 -14.91 5.54 -5.05
CA LEU A 14 -16.25 5.29 -4.52
C LEU A 14 -16.82 3.97 -5.06
N GLN A 15 -16.71 3.74 -6.38
CA GLN A 15 -17.17 2.51 -7.00
C GLN A 15 -16.39 1.30 -6.48
N GLN A 16 -15.08 1.44 -6.28
CA GLN A 16 -14.25 0.36 -5.73
C GLN A 16 -14.64 0.02 -4.29
N LEU A 17 -14.78 1.01 -3.40
CA LEU A 17 -15.23 0.77 -2.02
C LEU A 17 -16.61 0.11 -1.98
N HIS A 18 -17.54 0.55 -2.84
CA HIS A 18 -18.84 -0.10 -2.95
C HIS A 18 -18.73 -1.57 -3.39
N GLU A 19 -17.86 -1.89 -4.35
CA GLU A 19 -17.62 -3.29 -4.77
C GLU A 19 -16.93 -4.12 -3.66
N ASP A 20 -16.08 -3.50 -2.83
CA ASP A 20 -15.31 -4.18 -1.79
C ASP A 20 -16.17 -4.58 -0.59
N PHE A 21 -16.97 -3.63 -0.11
CA PHE A 21 -17.84 -3.80 1.04
C PHE A 21 -19.24 -4.34 0.66
N GLY A 22 -19.62 -4.24 -0.61
CA GLY A 22 -20.97 -4.53 -1.12
C GLY A 22 -21.97 -3.39 -0.91
N GLU A 23 -21.57 -2.34 -0.20
CA GLU A 23 -22.32 -1.12 0.05
C GLU A 23 -21.35 0.05 0.31
N PHE A 24 -21.85 1.29 0.22
CA PHE A 24 -21.10 2.45 0.68
C PHE A 24 -22.06 3.52 1.27
N PRO A 25 -21.76 4.10 2.45
CA PRO A 25 -20.63 3.77 3.33
C PRO A 25 -20.78 2.37 3.95
N PRO A 26 -19.68 1.68 4.29
CA PRO A 26 -19.77 0.44 5.05
C PRO A 26 -20.28 0.72 6.46
N THR A 27 -21.29 -0.05 6.89
CA THR A 27 -21.87 0.01 8.23
C THR A 27 -20.81 -0.18 9.33
N PRO A 28 -20.77 0.66 10.38
CA PRO A 28 -21.67 1.77 10.71
C PRO A 28 -21.08 3.15 10.37
N LEU A 29 -20.16 3.23 9.40
CA LEU A 29 -19.44 4.46 9.09
C LEU A 29 -20.32 5.51 8.42
N GLN A 30 -19.93 6.77 8.60
CA GLN A 30 -20.48 7.93 7.92
C GLN A 30 -19.38 8.57 7.09
N CYS A 31 -19.25 8.11 5.84
CA CYS A 31 -18.12 8.45 5.00
C CYS A 31 -18.39 9.65 4.09
N GLU A 32 -17.39 10.52 3.94
CA GLU A 32 -17.29 11.39 2.77
C GLU A 32 -16.79 10.56 1.57
N PRO A 33 -17.43 10.66 0.40
CA PRO A 33 -17.05 9.84 -0.75
C PRO A 33 -15.66 10.27 -1.28
N PRO A 34 -14.74 9.31 -1.52
CA PRO A 34 -13.45 9.65 -2.12
C PRO A 34 -13.65 10.17 -3.55
N THR A 35 -12.87 11.18 -3.94
CA THR A 35 -13.03 11.88 -5.22
C THR A 35 -12.13 11.35 -6.34
N SER A 36 -11.24 10.41 -6.04
CA SER A 36 -10.26 9.94 -7.01
C SER A 36 -10.84 8.97 -8.03
N ASN A 37 -10.34 9.13 -9.24
CA ASN A 37 -10.55 8.21 -10.35
C ASN A 37 -9.22 7.57 -10.70
N PHE A 38 -9.27 6.31 -11.13
CA PHE A 38 -8.10 5.57 -11.53
C PHE A 38 -8.42 4.61 -12.68
N VAL A 39 -7.35 4.15 -13.31
CA VAL A 39 -7.42 3.20 -14.41
C VAL A 39 -6.91 1.85 -13.93
N VAL A 40 -7.74 0.82 -14.08
CA VAL A 40 -7.30 -0.57 -13.89
C VAL A 40 -6.82 -1.11 -15.23
N VAL A 41 -5.56 -1.54 -15.28
CA VAL A 41 -4.98 -2.20 -16.45
C VAL A 41 -4.59 -3.62 -16.09
N ARG A 42 -5.31 -4.59 -16.67
CA ARG A 42 -4.96 -6.01 -16.56
C ARG A 42 -4.05 -6.39 -17.71
N VAL A 43 -2.87 -6.92 -17.42
CA VAL A 43 -1.84 -7.20 -18.43
C VAL A 43 -1.48 -8.69 -18.49
N TRP A 44 -1.22 -9.19 -19.71
CA TRP A 44 -0.84 -10.58 -19.94
C TRP A 44 0.29 -10.71 -20.96
N GLY A 45 1.28 -11.57 -20.67
CA GLY A 45 2.41 -11.80 -21.57
C GLY A 45 3.11 -10.50 -21.95
N LEU A 46 3.17 -10.20 -23.25
CA LEU A 46 3.77 -8.95 -23.77
C LEU A 46 2.95 -7.68 -23.43
N GLY A 47 1.73 -7.82 -22.90
CA GLY A 47 0.88 -6.70 -22.54
C GLY A 47 1.44 -5.78 -21.46
N ALA A 48 2.19 -6.34 -20.49
CA ALA A 48 2.85 -5.52 -19.46
C ALA A 48 3.86 -4.57 -20.09
N TRP A 49 4.65 -5.11 -21.03
CA TRP A 49 5.63 -4.36 -21.80
C TRP A 49 4.98 -3.31 -22.70
N LEU A 50 3.92 -3.66 -23.44
CA LEU A 50 3.19 -2.73 -24.30
C LEU A 50 2.54 -1.59 -23.51
N ASN A 51 1.89 -1.91 -22.39
CA ASN A 51 1.29 -0.90 -21.51
C ASN A 51 2.35 0.06 -20.99
N TYR A 52 3.49 -0.47 -20.54
CA TYR A 52 4.59 0.35 -20.08
C TYR A 52 5.16 1.27 -21.18
N TRP A 53 5.40 0.75 -22.38
CA TRP A 53 5.89 1.54 -23.50
C TRP A 53 4.95 2.68 -23.85
N ARG A 54 3.65 2.40 -23.91
CA ARG A 54 2.62 3.41 -24.13
C ARG A 54 2.68 4.50 -23.06
N ARG A 55 2.68 4.11 -21.78
CA ARG A 55 2.72 5.06 -20.64
C ARG A 55 4.01 5.86 -20.58
N SER A 56 5.14 5.27 -20.95
CA SER A 56 6.41 5.99 -21.06
C SER A 56 6.36 7.07 -22.14
N GLY A 57 5.69 6.78 -23.26
CA GLY A 57 5.43 7.76 -24.30
C GLY A 57 4.57 8.92 -23.80
N GLU A 58 3.47 8.62 -23.11
CA GLU A 58 2.56 9.61 -22.52
C GLU A 58 3.29 10.49 -21.49
N LEU A 59 4.04 9.88 -20.56
CA LEU A 59 4.85 10.59 -19.57
C LEU A 59 5.82 11.59 -20.19
N LEU A 60 6.50 11.20 -21.26
CA LEU A 60 7.44 12.08 -21.95
C LEU A 60 6.74 13.26 -22.60
N GLN A 61 5.56 13.03 -23.19
CA GLN A 61 4.75 14.12 -23.73
C GLN A 61 4.29 15.08 -22.62
N THR A 62 3.81 14.55 -21.50
CA THR A 62 3.40 15.37 -20.35
C THR A 62 4.56 16.15 -19.75
N TRP A 63 5.73 15.52 -19.57
CA TRP A 63 6.94 16.20 -19.12
C TRP A 63 7.30 17.36 -20.06
N GLU A 64 7.29 17.14 -21.37
CA GLU A 64 7.63 18.16 -22.35
C GLU A 64 6.67 19.36 -22.31
N LEU A 65 5.39 19.10 -22.03
CA LEU A 65 4.36 20.15 -21.96
C LEU A 65 4.35 20.87 -20.60
N SER A 66 4.64 20.16 -19.51
CA SER A 66 4.62 20.74 -18.16
C SER A 66 5.51 19.93 -17.19
N PRO A 67 6.82 20.24 -17.11
CA PRO A 67 7.77 19.51 -16.27
C PRO A 67 7.38 19.48 -14.78
N ASN A 68 6.64 20.48 -14.31
CA ASN A 68 6.19 20.62 -12.92
C ASN A 68 4.98 19.73 -12.57
N THR A 69 4.38 19.03 -13.55
CA THR A 69 3.21 18.14 -13.32
C THR A 69 3.59 16.67 -13.08
N VAL A 70 4.87 16.34 -13.20
CA VAL A 70 5.38 14.98 -13.00
C VAL A 70 5.42 14.67 -11.51
N ALA A 71 4.97 13.48 -11.11
CA ALA A 71 4.93 13.07 -9.71
C ALA A 71 6.33 13.18 -9.05
N PRO A 72 6.44 13.67 -7.79
CA PRO A 72 7.73 13.88 -7.12
C PRO A 72 8.62 12.63 -7.05
N GLU A 73 8.01 11.45 -6.94
CA GLU A 73 8.73 10.16 -6.92
C GLU A 73 9.42 9.86 -8.25
N LEU A 74 8.76 10.19 -9.37
CA LEU A 74 9.32 10.03 -10.71
C LEU A 74 10.41 11.09 -10.97
N ALA A 75 10.21 12.32 -10.52
CA ALA A 75 11.23 13.36 -10.54
C ALA A 75 12.50 12.96 -9.73
N LYS A 76 12.31 12.30 -8.58
CA LYS A 76 13.41 11.76 -7.76
C LYS A 76 14.13 10.59 -8.46
N ALA A 77 13.38 9.69 -9.10
CA ALA A 77 13.96 8.59 -9.88
C ALA A 77 14.79 9.10 -11.06
N LEU A 78 14.31 10.15 -11.74
CA LEU A 78 14.97 10.75 -12.90
C LEU A 78 16.20 11.57 -12.49
N SER A 79 16.12 12.38 -11.43
CA SER A 79 17.29 13.11 -10.89
C SER A 79 18.37 12.19 -10.32
N GLY A 80 17.99 11.02 -9.76
CA GLY A 80 18.95 9.99 -9.33
C GLY A 80 19.70 9.32 -10.50
N LEU A 81 19.09 9.27 -11.68
CA LEU A 81 19.71 8.80 -12.92
C LEU A 81 20.64 9.86 -13.53
N GLU A 82 20.26 11.14 -13.47
CA GLU A 82 21.09 12.28 -13.91
C GLU A 82 22.42 12.35 -13.13
N ARG A 83 22.40 12.13 -11.81
CA ARG A 83 23.64 12.12 -10.99
C ARG A 83 24.60 10.97 -11.29
N ARG A 84 24.16 9.91 -11.98
CA ARG A 84 24.97 8.71 -12.24
C ARG A 84 25.46 8.59 -13.69
N LYS A 85 25.13 9.53 -14.56
CA LYS A 85 25.63 9.60 -15.94
C LYS A 85 25.92 11.05 -16.35
N ILE A 86 26.88 11.69 -15.71
CA ILE A 86 27.65 12.78 -16.31
C ILE A 86 29.12 12.55 -15.96
N ASP A 87 29.70 11.55 -16.60
CA ASP A 87 31.14 11.51 -16.88
C ASP A 87 31.32 10.87 -18.26
N THR A 88 30.73 11.50 -19.27
CA THR A 88 31.01 11.20 -20.66
C THR A 88 32.05 12.19 -21.13
N LYS A 89 33.31 11.74 -21.10
CA LYS A 89 34.42 12.29 -21.85
C LYS A 89 33.96 12.66 -23.27
N ALA A 90 34.30 13.89 -23.66
CA ALA A 90 34.10 14.55 -24.97
C ALA A 90 32.80 15.37 -25.15
N GLY A 91 32.94 16.69 -24.93
CA GLY A 91 32.45 17.67 -25.91
C GLY A 91 31.26 18.55 -25.53
N GLN A 92 31.47 19.45 -24.57
CA GLN A 92 30.78 20.74 -24.39
C GLN A 92 29.26 20.80 -24.66
N TYR A 93 28.47 20.57 -23.62
CA TYR A 93 27.16 21.22 -23.48
C TYR A 93 27.32 22.47 -22.61
N ARG A 94 27.11 23.66 -23.18
CA ARG A 94 27.00 24.89 -22.37
C ARG A 94 25.64 24.89 -21.65
N PRO A 95 25.60 25.10 -20.33
CA PRO A 95 24.34 25.26 -19.61
C PRO A 95 23.69 26.59 -20.03
N LEU A 96 22.41 26.56 -20.42
CA LEU A 96 21.60 27.76 -20.65
C LEU A 96 21.02 28.34 -19.34
N HIS A 97 21.16 27.65 -18.22
CA HIS A 97 20.92 28.15 -16.86
C HIS A 97 21.56 27.20 -15.84
N PRO A 98 21.94 27.63 -14.62
CA PRO A 98 22.66 26.80 -13.65
C PRO A 98 21.92 25.54 -13.16
N HIS A 99 20.65 25.35 -13.52
CA HIS A 99 19.81 24.27 -13.01
C HIS A 99 18.97 23.54 -14.07
N CYS A 100 19.28 23.68 -15.37
CA CYS A 100 18.51 23.00 -16.41
C CYS A 100 19.43 22.33 -17.45
N TYR A 101 19.53 21.01 -17.37
CA TYR A 101 20.11 20.18 -18.42
C TYR A 101 18.99 19.65 -19.30
N ILE A 102 19.05 19.92 -20.60
CA ILE A 102 18.13 19.34 -21.58
C ILE A 102 18.77 18.03 -22.06
N ALA A 103 18.42 16.91 -21.42
CA ALA A 103 18.81 15.60 -21.93
C ALA A 103 18.11 15.34 -23.29
N PRO A 104 18.82 14.85 -24.33
CA PRO A 104 18.19 14.52 -25.60
C PRO A 104 17.06 13.50 -25.40
N ARG A 105 15.92 13.69 -26.09
CA ARG A 105 14.75 12.77 -26.11
C ARG A 105 15.10 11.27 -26.12
N PRO A 106 16.02 10.76 -26.97
CA PRO A 106 16.37 9.34 -26.99
C PRO A 106 17.06 8.88 -25.70
N VAL A 107 17.80 9.76 -25.01
CA VAL A 107 18.49 9.46 -23.75
C VAL A 107 17.47 9.34 -22.61
N VAL A 108 16.51 10.27 -22.51
CA VAL A 108 15.44 10.18 -21.50
C VAL A 108 14.57 8.94 -21.74
N ARG A 109 14.21 8.65 -23.00
CA ARG A 109 13.52 7.41 -23.39
C ARG A 109 14.30 6.17 -23.00
N ALA A 110 15.58 6.11 -23.33
CA ALA A 110 16.43 4.98 -22.97
C ALA A 110 16.55 4.82 -21.45
N CYS A 111 16.66 5.92 -20.70
CA CYS A 111 16.71 5.90 -19.24
C CYS A 111 15.40 5.43 -18.60
N LEU A 112 14.24 5.86 -19.11
CA LEU A 112 12.93 5.37 -18.67
C LEU A 112 12.80 3.87 -18.98
N VAL A 113 13.09 3.47 -20.22
CA VAL A 113 13.05 2.05 -20.62
C VAL A 113 14.01 1.21 -19.77
N LEU A 114 15.24 1.67 -19.51
CA LEU A 114 16.22 0.95 -18.67
C LEU A 114 15.80 0.92 -17.20
N SER A 115 15.23 2.00 -16.66
CA SER A 115 14.74 2.04 -15.28
C SER A 115 13.57 1.08 -15.11
N PHE A 116 12.71 0.98 -16.11
CA PHE A 116 11.67 -0.05 -16.15
C PHE A 116 12.21 -1.44 -16.36
N TRP A 117 13.15 -1.70 -17.27
CA TRP A 117 13.74 -3.03 -17.38
C TRP A 117 14.33 -3.50 -16.04
N ARG A 118 14.92 -2.57 -15.29
CA ARG A 118 15.43 -2.83 -13.95
C ARG A 118 14.33 -3.00 -12.90
N GLN A 119 13.23 -2.24 -13.00
CA GLN A 119 12.07 -2.40 -12.12
C GLN A 119 11.26 -3.66 -12.46
N GLU A 120 11.01 -3.96 -13.72
CA GLU A 120 10.32 -5.13 -14.26
C GLU A 120 11.06 -6.41 -13.88
N GLY A 121 12.40 -6.43 -13.98
CA GLY A 121 13.21 -7.53 -13.45
C GLY A 121 13.00 -7.80 -11.95
N ARG A 122 12.64 -6.76 -11.17
CA ARG A 122 12.27 -6.86 -9.75
C ARG A 122 10.76 -7.10 -9.54
N ARG A 123 9.90 -6.62 -10.44
CA ARG A 123 8.43 -6.63 -10.38
C ARG A 123 7.80 -7.90 -10.96
N LYS A 124 8.54 -8.73 -11.71
CA LYS A 124 8.09 -10.05 -12.19
C LYS A 124 7.58 -11.01 -11.11
N ARG A 125 7.64 -10.65 -9.83
CA ARG A 125 7.11 -11.44 -8.70
C ARG A 125 5.85 -10.84 -8.05
N GLY A 126 5.48 -9.60 -8.36
CA GLY A 126 4.29 -8.95 -7.78
C GLY A 126 3.02 -9.24 -8.60
N LEU A 127 1.91 -9.45 -7.92
CA LEU A 127 0.60 -9.70 -8.56
C LEU A 127 -0.04 -8.42 -9.12
N GLY A 128 0.31 -7.26 -8.57
CA GLY A 128 -0.08 -5.93 -9.06
C GLY A 128 0.83 -4.84 -8.54
N TYR A 129 0.54 -3.60 -8.95
CA TYR A 129 1.17 -2.38 -8.42
C TYR A 129 0.37 -1.13 -8.79
N VAL A 130 0.46 -0.08 -7.96
CA VAL A 130 0.08 1.31 -8.32
C VAL A 130 1.24 2.03 -9.02
N LEU A 131 0.95 2.73 -10.11
CA LEU A 131 1.83 3.74 -10.69
C LEU A 131 1.16 5.11 -10.67
N PRO A 132 1.63 6.05 -9.81
CA PRO A 132 1.27 7.45 -9.91
C PRO A 132 2.11 8.09 -11.02
N PHE A 133 1.54 8.24 -12.22
CA PHE A 133 2.23 8.87 -13.35
C PHE A 133 2.18 10.40 -13.26
N THR A 134 1.02 10.94 -12.88
CA THR A 134 0.81 12.35 -12.52
C THR A 134 -0.06 12.39 -11.27
N GLN A 135 -0.24 13.58 -10.66
CA GLN A 135 -1.17 13.75 -9.54
C GLN A 135 -2.63 13.41 -9.87
N HIS A 136 -2.99 13.31 -11.16
CA HIS A 136 -4.36 13.10 -11.62
C HIS A 136 -4.56 11.84 -12.47
N ASP A 137 -3.49 11.11 -12.84
CA ASP A 137 -3.55 9.87 -13.59
C ASP A 137 -2.98 8.72 -12.75
N LEU A 138 -3.86 8.15 -11.94
CA LEU A 138 -3.59 6.98 -11.11
C LEU A 138 -3.90 5.71 -11.90
N GLN A 139 -2.95 4.77 -11.91
CA GLN A 139 -3.14 3.49 -12.55
C GLN A 139 -2.81 2.34 -11.61
N ILE A 140 -3.73 1.38 -11.52
CA ILE A 140 -3.48 0.06 -10.94
C ILE A 140 -3.18 -0.90 -12.08
N THR A 141 -2.03 -1.56 -12.03
CA THR A 141 -1.69 -2.61 -13.00
C THR A 141 -1.75 -3.96 -12.32
N ILE A 142 -2.45 -4.92 -12.93
CA ILE A 142 -2.63 -6.28 -12.40
C ILE A 142 -2.03 -7.27 -13.38
N ASN A 143 -1.13 -8.12 -12.89
CA ASN A 143 -0.45 -9.13 -13.66
C ASN A 143 -1.26 -10.43 -13.65
N GLY A 144 -1.63 -10.96 -14.82
CA GLY A 144 -2.21 -12.29 -14.96
C GLY A 144 -3.69 -12.32 -15.36
N ARG A 145 -4.14 -13.50 -15.80
CA ARG A 145 -5.47 -13.72 -16.43
C ARG A 145 -6.59 -14.06 -15.44
N ALA A 146 -6.27 -14.49 -14.22
CA ALA A 146 -7.26 -14.99 -13.28
C ALA A 146 -8.09 -13.84 -12.67
N ASP A 147 -9.41 -13.86 -12.89
CA ASP A 147 -10.32 -12.81 -12.45
C ASP A 147 -10.42 -12.69 -10.92
N ARG A 148 -10.31 -13.80 -10.18
CA ARG A 148 -10.43 -13.80 -8.71
C ARG A 148 -9.23 -13.17 -8.01
N ILE A 149 -8.02 -13.60 -8.36
CA ILE A 149 -6.77 -12.98 -7.85
C ILE A 149 -6.73 -11.50 -8.24
N ALA A 150 -7.28 -11.14 -9.39
CA ALA A 150 -7.35 -9.75 -9.82
C ALA A 150 -8.25 -8.87 -8.92
N ALA A 151 -9.26 -9.41 -8.25
CA ALA A 151 -10.09 -8.62 -7.33
C ALA A 151 -9.32 -8.27 -6.05
N GLU A 152 -8.71 -9.27 -5.41
CA GLU A 152 -7.93 -9.11 -4.18
C GLU A 152 -6.71 -8.18 -4.37
N VAL A 153 -6.05 -8.31 -5.52
CA VAL A 153 -4.92 -7.42 -5.85
C VAL A 153 -5.43 -6.00 -6.11
N LEU A 154 -6.59 -5.86 -6.78
CA LEU A 154 -7.15 -4.56 -7.08
C LEU A 154 -7.48 -3.78 -5.81
N THR A 155 -8.06 -4.44 -4.80
CA THR A 155 -8.40 -3.82 -3.51
C THR A 155 -7.16 -3.46 -2.70
N HIS A 156 -6.17 -4.36 -2.64
CA HIS A 156 -4.88 -4.08 -2.00
C HIS A 156 -4.22 -2.83 -2.61
N GLU A 157 -4.11 -2.79 -3.95
CA GLU A 157 -3.52 -1.66 -4.66
C GLU A 157 -4.40 -0.40 -4.57
N HIS A 158 -5.73 -0.54 -4.50
CA HIS A 158 -6.63 0.58 -4.30
C HIS A 158 -6.42 1.24 -2.94
N LEU A 159 -6.11 0.48 -1.89
CA LEU A 159 -5.77 1.09 -0.61
C LEU A 159 -4.54 1.99 -0.71
N HIS A 160 -3.54 1.64 -1.52
CA HIS A 160 -2.37 2.50 -1.73
C HIS A 160 -2.72 3.83 -2.39
N ILE A 161 -3.76 3.86 -3.24
CA ILE A 161 -4.33 5.12 -3.75
C ILE A 161 -4.93 5.94 -2.60
N LEU A 162 -5.80 5.33 -1.79
CA LEU A 162 -6.45 6.02 -0.66
C LEU A 162 -5.43 6.55 0.37
N GLN A 163 -4.38 5.78 0.65
CA GLN A 163 -3.26 6.21 1.49
C GLN A 163 -2.54 7.44 0.92
N SER A 164 -2.35 7.49 -0.40
CA SER A 164 -1.67 8.63 -1.04
C SER A 164 -2.47 9.94 -0.97
N GLU A 165 -3.80 9.84 -0.92
CA GLU A 165 -4.70 11.00 -0.78
C GLU A 165 -4.81 11.50 0.66
N ASN A 166 -4.77 10.58 1.63
CA ASN A 166 -5.09 10.87 3.02
C ASN A 166 -3.88 11.16 3.93
N THR A 167 -2.67 10.94 3.43
CA THR A 167 -1.46 10.95 4.25
C THR A 167 -0.46 11.97 3.74
N ALA A 168 0.07 12.80 4.64
CA ALA A 168 1.28 13.56 4.36
C ALA A 168 2.42 12.60 3.95
N PRO A 169 3.41 13.05 3.14
CA PRO A 169 4.53 12.21 2.75
C PRO A 169 5.28 11.68 3.99
N ARG A 170 5.06 10.39 4.31
CA ARG A 170 5.69 9.68 5.42
C ARG A 170 6.92 8.91 4.94
N ASN A 171 7.85 8.68 5.84
CA ASN A 171 8.87 7.66 5.61
C ASN A 171 8.20 6.29 5.75
N ASN A 172 8.13 5.52 4.66
CA ASN A 172 7.50 4.19 4.68
C ASN A 172 8.28 3.19 5.56
N ASN A 173 9.55 3.46 5.83
CA ASN A 173 10.45 2.56 6.51
C ASN A 173 10.20 2.51 8.03
N VAL A 174 10.22 1.29 8.56
CA VAL A 174 10.35 1.02 10.00
C VAL A 174 11.69 1.58 10.50
N ARG A 175 11.66 2.39 11.58
CA ARG A 175 12.85 3.06 12.14
C ARG A 175 13.83 2.11 12.82
N ASP A 176 13.34 1.07 13.47
CA ASP A 176 14.13 0.15 14.31
C ASP A 176 13.61 -1.30 14.20
N LEU A 177 13.96 -1.97 13.09
CA LEU A 177 13.54 -3.36 12.86
C LEU A 177 14.13 -4.34 13.88
N HIS A 178 15.36 -4.09 14.35
CA HIS A 178 16.01 -4.95 15.34
C HIS A 178 15.31 -4.91 16.72
N TYR A 179 14.49 -3.89 16.97
CA TYR A 179 13.64 -3.88 18.16
C TYR A 179 12.55 -4.96 18.09
N ILE A 180 11.96 -5.21 16.93
CA ILE A 180 10.82 -6.14 16.78
C ILE A 180 11.19 -7.50 16.18
N LEU A 181 12.33 -7.60 15.50
CA LEU A 181 12.78 -8.81 14.81
C LEU A 181 14.08 -9.37 15.37
N GLU A 182 14.25 -10.69 15.27
CA GLU A 182 15.57 -11.30 15.39
C GLU A 182 16.50 -10.82 14.27
N ARG A 183 17.81 -10.80 14.56
CA ARG A 183 18.83 -10.34 13.60
C ARG A 183 18.76 -11.06 12.25
N LYS A 184 18.43 -12.36 12.23
CA LYS A 184 18.32 -13.15 10.99
C LYS A 184 17.21 -12.67 10.05
N TRP A 185 16.17 -12.03 10.58
CA TRP A 185 15.02 -11.53 9.81
C TRP A 185 15.14 -10.05 9.45
N ALA A 186 15.79 -9.25 10.30
CA ALA A 186 15.91 -7.80 10.10
C ALA A 186 16.58 -7.39 8.77
N ASP A 187 17.49 -8.22 8.27
CA ASP A 187 18.22 -7.97 7.01
C ASP A 187 17.51 -8.56 5.77
N VAL A 188 16.41 -9.29 5.95
CA VAL A 188 15.66 -9.91 4.84
C VAL A 188 14.78 -8.86 4.18
N SER A 189 15.08 -8.52 2.93
CA SER A 189 14.37 -7.45 2.20
C SER A 189 12.86 -7.66 2.11
N PHE A 190 12.41 -8.91 2.00
CA PHE A 190 10.99 -9.25 1.95
C PHE A 190 10.31 -9.01 3.30
N VAL A 191 10.92 -9.39 4.42
CA VAL A 191 10.38 -9.13 5.77
C VAL A 191 10.29 -7.64 6.04
N ARG A 192 11.34 -6.88 5.67
CA ARG A 192 11.33 -5.43 5.77
C ARG A 192 10.17 -4.81 4.97
N TYR A 193 9.95 -5.29 3.75
CA TYR A 193 8.84 -4.84 2.90
C TYR A 193 7.48 -5.15 3.54
N LEU A 194 7.30 -6.37 4.07
CA LEU A 194 6.06 -6.76 4.75
C LEU A 194 5.74 -5.82 5.93
N LEU A 195 6.75 -5.36 6.66
CA LEU A 195 6.59 -4.47 7.82
C LEU A 195 6.55 -2.98 7.48
N GLU A 196 6.58 -2.59 6.20
CA GLU A 196 6.33 -1.19 5.85
C GLU A 196 4.89 -0.81 6.24
N HIS A 197 4.69 0.39 6.81
CA HIS A 197 3.38 0.73 7.38
C HIS A 197 2.24 0.65 6.36
N ARG A 198 2.48 1.10 5.12
CA ARG A 198 1.50 1.06 4.04
C ARG A 198 1.11 -0.36 3.65
N GLU A 199 2.08 -1.25 3.73
CA GLU A 199 1.97 -2.65 3.33
C GLU A 199 1.26 -3.48 4.39
N ILE A 200 1.50 -3.23 5.67
CA ILE A 200 0.68 -3.83 6.74
C ILE A 200 -0.75 -3.31 6.67
N GLU A 201 -0.96 -1.99 6.50
CA GLU A 201 -2.31 -1.42 6.35
C GLU A 201 -3.08 -2.06 5.17
N ALA A 202 -2.44 -2.25 4.02
CA ALA A 202 -3.04 -2.90 2.85
C ALA A 202 -3.40 -4.37 3.09
N ARG A 203 -2.56 -5.13 3.78
CA ARG A 203 -2.89 -6.51 4.17
C ARG A 203 -3.99 -6.55 5.23
N LEU A 204 -3.95 -5.64 6.19
CA LEU A 204 -4.98 -5.52 7.23
C LEU A 204 -6.34 -5.16 6.61
N HIS A 205 -6.36 -4.33 5.58
CA HIS A 205 -7.58 -4.02 4.82
C HIS A 205 -8.23 -5.29 4.24
N GLU A 206 -7.45 -6.23 3.70
CA GLU A 206 -8.00 -7.50 3.20
C GLU A 206 -8.62 -8.36 4.31
N ILE A 207 -8.04 -8.36 5.51
CA ILE A 207 -8.62 -9.03 6.68
C ILE A 207 -9.93 -8.36 7.10
N VAL A 208 -9.93 -7.03 7.19
CA VAL A 208 -11.11 -6.22 7.54
C VAL A 208 -12.25 -6.45 6.54
N LEU A 209 -11.95 -6.51 5.24
CA LEU A 209 -12.94 -6.81 4.22
C LEU A 209 -13.51 -8.22 4.36
N SER A 210 -12.66 -9.21 4.63
CA SER A 210 -13.10 -10.60 4.83
C SER A 210 -14.05 -10.72 6.03
N HIS A 211 -13.70 -10.09 7.15
CA HIS A 211 -14.58 -9.97 8.31
C HIS A 211 -15.90 -9.28 7.95
N TYR A 212 -15.84 -8.14 7.25
CA TYR A 212 -17.01 -7.36 6.90
C TYR A 212 -18.00 -8.14 6.03
N GLN A 213 -17.52 -8.96 5.10
CA GLN A 213 -18.37 -9.75 4.23
C GLN A 213 -19.23 -10.78 4.99
N VAL A 214 -18.72 -11.26 6.13
CA VAL A 214 -19.42 -12.21 7.02
C VAL A 214 -20.30 -11.44 8.02
N GLN A 215 -19.74 -10.45 8.72
CA GLN A 215 -20.41 -9.79 9.85
C GLN A 215 -21.28 -8.59 9.47
N ARG A 216 -21.07 -8.02 8.27
CA ARG A 216 -21.74 -6.79 7.79
C ARG A 216 -21.63 -5.61 8.74
N ARG A 217 -20.55 -5.57 9.51
CA ARG A 217 -20.27 -4.50 10.46
C ARG A 217 -18.77 -4.35 10.70
N LEU A 218 -18.29 -3.11 10.67
CA LEU A 218 -16.91 -2.79 11.04
C LEU A 218 -16.75 -2.59 12.56
N PRO A 219 -15.65 -3.07 13.16
CA PRO A 219 -15.29 -2.77 14.55
C PRO A 219 -15.29 -1.27 14.86
N GLN A 220 -15.86 -0.88 16.00
CA GLN A 220 -15.93 0.52 16.45
C GLN A 220 -15.07 0.81 17.68
N THR A 221 -14.58 -0.23 18.34
CA THR A 221 -13.74 -0.15 19.54
C THR A 221 -12.48 -0.98 19.37
N VAL A 222 -11.42 -0.65 20.11
CA VAL A 222 -10.18 -1.46 20.11
C VAL A 222 -10.48 -2.91 20.49
N GLU A 223 -11.35 -3.11 21.48
CA GLU A 223 -11.80 -4.44 21.91
C GLU A 223 -12.50 -5.22 20.80
N THR A 224 -13.45 -4.62 20.08
CA THR A 224 -14.15 -5.30 18.97
C THR A 224 -13.24 -5.57 17.79
N PHE A 225 -12.23 -4.73 17.56
CA PHE A 225 -11.20 -4.97 16.53
C PHE A 225 -10.29 -6.13 16.91
N LEU A 226 -9.89 -6.20 18.17
CA LEU A 226 -9.10 -7.30 18.72
C LEU A 226 -9.89 -8.62 18.71
N GLY A 227 -11.18 -8.58 19.00
CA GLY A 227 -12.10 -9.72 18.84
C GLY A 227 -12.19 -10.19 17.39
N MET A 228 -12.27 -9.25 16.43
CA MET A 228 -12.19 -9.59 15.00
C MET A 228 -10.90 -10.36 14.65
N LEU A 229 -9.74 -9.96 15.19
CA LEU A 229 -8.50 -10.70 14.92
C LEU A 229 -8.52 -12.12 15.50
N ALA A 230 -9.19 -12.32 16.64
CA ALA A 230 -9.36 -13.65 17.24
C ALA A 230 -10.32 -14.55 16.43
N ASP A 231 -11.29 -13.96 15.72
CA ASP A 231 -12.24 -14.68 14.85
C ASP A 231 -11.64 -15.09 13.49
N TRP A 232 -10.37 -14.78 13.20
CA TRP A 232 -9.71 -15.21 11.96
C TRP A 232 -9.39 -16.71 12.00
N GLU A 233 -10.00 -17.53 11.14
CA GLU A 233 -9.89 -19.00 11.15
C GLU A 233 -8.45 -19.54 11.15
N ASP A 234 -7.56 -19.01 10.30
CA ASP A 234 -6.23 -19.61 10.11
C ASP A 234 -5.26 -19.36 11.26
N ILE A 235 -5.37 -18.18 11.91
CA ILE A 235 -4.37 -17.75 12.91
C ILE A 235 -4.99 -17.22 14.20
N GLY A 236 -6.31 -17.05 14.28
CA GLY A 236 -7.01 -16.42 15.39
C GLY A 236 -6.78 -17.12 16.72
N GLU A 237 -6.84 -18.46 16.75
CA GLU A 237 -6.48 -19.25 17.95
C GLU A 237 -5.03 -19.00 18.39
N HIS A 238 -4.12 -18.94 17.43
CA HIS A 238 -2.71 -18.67 17.71
C HIS A 238 -2.51 -17.25 18.24
N LEU A 239 -3.17 -16.25 17.64
CA LEU A 239 -3.13 -14.87 18.10
C LEU A 239 -3.73 -14.72 19.50
N ALA A 240 -4.86 -15.39 19.77
CA ALA A 240 -5.50 -15.42 21.08
C ALA A 240 -4.58 -16.01 22.14
N LEU A 241 -3.94 -17.16 21.84
CA LEU A 241 -2.98 -17.78 22.75
C LEU A 241 -1.76 -16.89 23.00
N MET A 242 -1.18 -16.27 21.96
CA MET A 242 -0.04 -15.37 22.10
C MET A 242 -0.39 -14.13 22.94
N ALA A 243 -1.60 -13.60 22.76
CA ALA A 243 -2.08 -12.47 23.54
C ALA A 243 -2.33 -12.87 25.00
N GLU A 244 -2.93 -14.04 25.25
CA GLU A 244 -3.20 -14.57 26.58
C GLU A 244 -1.90 -14.78 27.36
N GLN A 245 -0.89 -15.39 26.74
CA GLN A 245 0.45 -15.56 27.31
C GLN A 245 1.10 -14.22 27.69
N ALA A 246 0.71 -13.15 27.01
CA ALA A 246 1.16 -11.79 27.29
C ALA A 246 0.20 -11.01 28.21
N GLY A 247 -0.79 -11.68 28.81
CA GLY A 247 -1.75 -11.11 29.76
C GLY A 247 -2.85 -10.27 29.11
N GLN A 248 -3.20 -10.55 27.86
CA GLN A 248 -4.29 -9.90 27.12
C GLN A 248 -5.32 -10.95 26.71
N ASN A 249 -6.58 -10.76 27.10
CA ASN A 249 -7.65 -11.65 26.66
C ASN A 249 -8.22 -11.12 25.33
N LEU A 250 -8.06 -11.90 24.26
CA LEU A 250 -8.72 -11.65 22.97
C LEU A 250 -9.94 -12.57 22.88
N GLN A 251 -11.12 -12.06 23.24
CA GLN A 251 -12.37 -12.80 23.05
C GLN A 251 -12.96 -12.46 21.70
N GLY A 252 -12.95 -13.44 20.80
CA GLY A 252 -13.70 -13.37 19.55
C GLY A 252 -15.21 -13.35 19.80
N THR A 253 -15.95 -13.02 18.75
CA THR A 253 -17.42 -13.12 18.75
C THR A 253 -17.90 -14.57 18.60
N GLY A 254 -16.99 -15.49 18.23
CA GLY A 254 -17.29 -16.88 17.94
C GLY A 254 -17.80 -17.10 16.52
N LEU A 255 -17.90 -16.03 15.72
CA LEU A 255 -18.27 -16.08 14.31
C LEU A 255 -17.02 -15.92 13.46
N THR A 256 -16.39 -17.05 13.16
CA THR A 256 -15.13 -17.09 12.46
C THR A 256 -15.23 -16.64 11.00
N PHE A 257 -14.11 -16.21 10.43
CA PHE A 257 -14.02 -15.93 8.99
C PHE A 257 -12.66 -16.35 8.41
N SER A 258 -12.71 -16.79 7.16
CA SER A 258 -11.54 -17.02 6.31
C SER A 258 -11.17 -15.74 5.55
N PRO A 259 -9.87 -15.38 5.42
CA PRO A 259 -9.43 -14.33 4.50
C PRO A 259 -9.84 -14.69 3.07
N ARG A 260 -10.47 -13.74 2.37
CA ARG A 260 -10.80 -13.94 0.95
C ARG A 260 -9.54 -14.14 0.09
N SER A 261 -8.42 -13.55 0.51
CA SER A 261 -7.09 -13.74 -0.08
C SER A 261 -6.17 -14.49 0.88
N ALA A 262 -5.94 -15.78 0.60
CA ALA A 262 -4.96 -16.59 1.31
C ALA A 262 -3.54 -15.99 1.23
N VAL A 263 -3.22 -15.27 0.14
CA VAL A 263 -1.91 -14.63 -0.04
C VAL A 263 -1.72 -13.47 0.94
N PHE A 264 -2.65 -12.51 0.98
CA PHE A 264 -2.51 -11.34 1.85
C PHE A 264 -2.71 -11.68 3.33
N GLY A 265 -3.64 -12.59 3.63
CA GLY A 265 -3.80 -13.13 4.97
C GLY A 265 -2.54 -13.88 5.43
N GLY A 266 -2.04 -14.80 4.60
CA GLY A 266 -0.79 -15.51 4.88
C GLY A 266 0.39 -14.57 5.12
N GLN A 267 0.53 -13.51 4.31
CA GLN A 267 1.62 -12.54 4.47
C GLN A 267 1.53 -11.71 5.76
N LEU A 268 0.33 -11.39 6.24
CA LEU A 268 0.17 -10.74 7.55
C LEU A 268 0.50 -11.73 8.68
N GLY A 269 0.07 -12.99 8.56
CA GLY A 269 0.48 -14.07 9.47
C GLY A 269 1.99 -14.26 9.51
N ASP A 270 2.65 -14.29 8.35
CA ASP A 270 4.11 -14.36 8.20
C ASP A 270 4.78 -13.19 8.94
N ALA A 271 4.29 -11.96 8.75
CA ALA A 271 4.82 -10.78 9.43
C ALA A 271 4.71 -10.87 10.96
N LEU A 272 3.64 -11.47 11.49
CA LEU A 272 3.45 -11.67 12.92
C LEU A 272 4.34 -12.81 13.47
N SER A 273 4.52 -13.88 12.69
CA SER A 273 5.34 -15.04 13.10
C SER A 273 6.84 -14.76 13.20
N VAL A 274 7.34 -13.73 12.52
CA VAL A 274 8.77 -13.34 12.57
C VAL A 274 9.10 -12.39 13.72
N LEU A 275 8.09 -11.94 14.49
CA LEU A 275 8.30 -11.12 15.68
C LEU A 275 9.07 -11.90 16.75
N LYS A 276 10.05 -11.24 17.36
CA LYS A 276 11.12 -11.92 18.11
C LYS A 276 10.68 -12.59 19.41
N ASP A 277 9.62 -12.10 20.05
CA ASP A 277 9.14 -12.62 21.33
C ASP A 277 7.64 -12.31 21.57
N PRO A 278 6.95 -13.05 22.47
CA PRO A 278 5.53 -12.87 22.72
C PRO A 278 5.14 -11.46 23.21
N LYS A 279 6.07 -10.77 23.90
CA LYS A 279 5.83 -9.41 24.38
C LYS A 279 5.76 -8.43 23.19
N VAL A 280 6.71 -8.51 22.26
CA VAL A 280 6.66 -7.72 21.02
C VAL A 280 5.43 -8.06 20.21
N THR A 281 5.04 -9.32 20.11
CA THR A 281 3.81 -9.69 19.40
C THR A 281 2.59 -9.05 20.05
N LYS A 282 2.47 -9.08 21.38
CA LYS A 282 1.40 -8.35 22.09
C LYS A 282 1.42 -6.86 21.79
N GLU A 283 2.58 -6.20 21.92
CA GLU A 283 2.71 -4.77 21.62
C GLU A 283 2.30 -4.49 20.16
N PHE A 284 2.68 -5.35 19.21
CA PHE A 284 2.29 -5.19 17.81
C PHE A 284 0.78 -5.35 17.60
N LEU A 285 0.17 -6.39 18.18
CA LEU A 285 -1.27 -6.64 18.08
C LEU A 285 -2.11 -5.56 18.78
N CYS A 286 -1.64 -5.02 19.91
CA CYS A 286 -2.41 -4.08 20.73
C CYS A 286 -2.11 -2.61 20.44
N GLU A 287 -0.94 -2.30 19.88
CA GLU A 287 -0.46 -0.93 19.72
C GLU A 287 -0.18 -0.54 18.26
N VAL A 288 0.14 -1.51 17.38
CA VAL A 288 0.43 -1.25 15.97
C VAL A 288 -0.80 -1.46 15.09
N LEU A 289 -1.39 -2.66 15.11
CA LEU A 289 -2.54 -2.98 14.27
C LEU A 289 -3.78 -2.11 14.55
N PRO A 290 -4.13 -1.76 15.81
CA PRO A 290 -5.29 -0.91 16.08
C PRO A 290 -5.10 0.51 15.54
N VAL A 291 -3.87 1.03 15.57
CA VAL A 291 -3.56 2.33 14.97
C VAL A 291 -3.73 2.28 13.45
N MET A 292 -3.23 1.23 12.82
CA MET A 292 -3.38 1.03 11.38
C MET A 292 -4.84 0.88 10.99
N TYR A 293 -5.65 0.15 11.76
CA TYR A 293 -7.10 0.08 11.57
C TYR A 293 -7.78 1.44 11.72
N GLY A 294 -7.42 2.21 12.75
CA GLY A 294 -7.89 3.59 12.89
C GLY A 294 -7.58 4.44 11.66
N ASN A 295 -6.42 4.25 11.01
CA ASN A 295 -6.09 4.91 9.74
C ASN A 295 -6.99 4.41 8.59
N LEU A 296 -7.27 3.10 8.51
CA LEU A 296 -8.18 2.53 7.52
C LEU A 296 -9.57 3.19 7.57
N LEU A 297 -10.12 3.42 8.77
CA LEU A 297 -11.41 4.12 8.93
C LEU A 297 -11.41 5.50 8.27
N LYS A 298 -10.30 6.24 8.37
CA LYS A 298 -10.11 7.52 7.69
C LYS A 298 -10.07 7.31 6.18
N TYR A 299 -9.33 6.32 5.70
CA TYR A 299 -9.20 6.03 4.26
C TYR A 299 -10.53 5.63 3.63
N TYR A 300 -11.42 4.99 4.39
CA TYR A 300 -12.78 4.67 3.95
C TYR A 300 -13.71 5.90 3.92
N GLY A 301 -13.24 7.06 4.39
CA GLY A 301 -13.95 8.34 4.34
C GLY A 301 -14.55 8.80 5.67
N ASP A 302 -14.41 8.05 6.77
CA ASP A 302 -14.96 8.44 8.09
C ASP A 302 -13.86 8.90 9.06
N THR A 303 -13.44 10.16 8.88
CA THR A 303 -12.45 10.81 9.76
C THR A 303 -12.92 10.85 11.22
N ARG A 304 -14.23 10.96 11.48
CA ARG A 304 -14.76 11.04 12.85
C ARG A 304 -14.65 9.69 13.55
N ALA A 305 -15.00 8.60 12.88
CA ALA A 305 -14.82 7.24 13.40
C ALA A 305 -13.33 6.95 13.65
N SER A 306 -12.45 7.35 12.73
CA SER A 306 -11.00 7.25 12.91
C SER A 306 -10.54 7.94 14.20
N ILE A 307 -10.95 9.20 14.43
CA ILE A 307 -10.60 9.95 15.66
C ILE A 307 -11.13 9.26 16.91
N ARG A 308 -12.41 8.84 16.92
CA ARG A 308 -13.00 8.13 18.07
C ARG A 308 -12.31 6.80 18.36
N PHE A 309 -11.87 6.09 17.33
CA PHE A 309 -11.14 4.84 17.48
C PHE A 309 -9.74 5.09 18.05
N HIS A 310 -8.98 6.04 17.48
CA HIS A 310 -7.64 6.41 17.97
C HIS A 310 -7.64 6.91 19.41
N ALA A 311 -8.71 7.59 19.86
CA ALA A 311 -8.84 8.06 21.24
C ALA A 311 -8.85 6.94 22.29
N GLN A 312 -9.09 5.68 21.88
CA GLN A 312 -9.07 4.51 22.75
C GLN A 312 -7.67 3.88 22.87
N ILE A 313 -6.69 4.36 22.10
CA ILE A 313 -5.35 3.79 22.03
C ILE A 313 -4.41 4.62 22.92
N LEU A 314 -3.81 3.99 23.93
CA LEU A 314 -2.82 4.63 24.77
C LEU A 314 -1.56 4.99 23.98
N ARG A 315 -1.00 6.18 24.26
CA ARG A 315 0.15 6.78 23.57
C ARG A 315 1.11 7.42 24.59
N PRO A 316 2.43 7.49 24.32
CA PRO A 316 3.12 6.91 23.16
C PRO A 316 3.20 5.39 23.24
N ASN A 317 3.29 4.73 22.08
CA ASN A 317 3.27 3.27 22.00
C ASN A 317 4.25 2.74 20.92
N LEU A 318 4.24 1.43 20.66
CA LEU A 318 5.12 0.78 19.70
C LEU A 318 4.96 1.34 18.28
N TYR A 319 3.75 1.69 17.85
CA TYR A 319 3.55 2.32 16.55
C TYR A 319 4.34 3.64 16.43
N ASP A 320 4.30 4.48 17.46
CA ASP A 320 5.02 5.75 17.47
C ASP A 320 6.53 5.55 17.40
N ARG A 321 7.04 4.48 18.04
CA ARG A 321 8.45 4.10 17.97
C ARG A 321 8.85 3.63 16.58
N LEU A 322 8.05 2.77 15.95
CA LEU A 322 8.37 2.15 14.66
C LEU A 322 8.22 3.11 13.49
N TYR A 323 7.16 3.91 13.48
CA TYR A 323 6.78 4.73 12.32
C TYR A 323 6.86 6.24 12.60
N GLY A 324 6.93 6.63 13.87
CA GLY A 324 6.94 8.01 14.30
C GLY A 324 5.61 8.45 14.92
N SER A 325 5.70 9.34 15.90
CA SER A 325 4.55 10.01 16.51
C SER A 325 4.03 11.09 15.59
N ASP A 326 3.21 10.72 14.61
CA ASP A 326 2.31 11.68 13.99
C ASP A 326 1.12 11.83 14.93
N VAL A 327 1.33 12.56 16.04
CA VAL A 327 0.21 13.22 16.70
C VAL A 327 -0.51 13.94 15.58
N ILE A 328 -1.76 13.56 15.33
CA ILE A 328 -2.73 14.26 14.50
C ILE A 328 -2.57 15.75 14.84
N ARG A 329 -1.72 16.45 14.07
CA ARG A 329 -1.46 17.86 14.28
C ARG A 329 -2.64 18.57 13.65
N ARG A 330 -3.70 18.68 14.47
CA ARG A 330 -4.86 19.56 14.34
C ARG A 330 -5.73 19.28 13.09
N ALA A 331 -6.90 18.68 13.34
CA ALA A 331 -8.12 19.19 12.72
C ALA A 331 -8.57 20.41 13.53
#